data_AF-A0AB32VK21-F1
#
_entry.id   AF-A0AB32VK21-F1
#
_cell.length_a   1.000
_cell.length_b   1.000
_cell.length_c   1.000
_cell.angle_alpha   90.00
_cell.angle_beta   90.00
_cell.angle_gamma   90.00
#
_symmetry.space_group_name_H-M   'P 1'
#
loop_
_entity.id
_entity.type
_entity.pdbx_description
1 polymer ?
#
loop_
_entity_poly.entity_id
_entity_poly.type
_entity_poly.pdbx_seq_one_letter_code
_entity_poly.pdbx_strand_id
1 'polypeptide(L)'
;MASFSVEDFVGNGVLKELLPKLLEEGWDDVPTLKIMNSEDMDAINMSQHQKDALEIRTYLHDRALVQYGDRLEASRKILPELLNISTEDLSSQFGMKRGHIARFTDRTNPCADPLPKSYGLTASKVTGTPSRNNSIYKHFATVNSNKMQNTAKSFGRSSTNNERSLGESLADFKIKDGYIFKGIVAAGPAEPRACGCVQPPPVVDNVAPYSAIGNISVQKLTPAYKIGMERLVKSKTPPMKASELWRDKPAVLLCIRRPGCIMCRAEAHQFYAKKPIFDALGVQIFAVLHEHIESEVKDFWPRYWGGVVILDRSMGFFKALGGGKLLKDKFLSGFVFNPRAIANYKRAKAMGIKQNFKGEGEIKGGLFIVGRGGTGIAYQFIERNFGDWAPVAEVIEICTRLQNQELDQGASSKSPQEYE
;
A
#
# COMPACT_ATOMS: atom_id res chain seq x y z
N MET A 1 -5.78 -7.05 14.13
CA MET A 1 -6.51 -7.33 15.38
C MET A 1 -8.01 -7.44 15.05
N ALA A 2 -8.93 -7.02 15.94
CA ALA A 2 -10.19 -6.44 15.47
C ALA A 2 -9.87 -5.17 14.66
N SER A 3 -10.80 -4.69 13.81
CA SER A 3 -10.72 -3.31 13.32
C SER A 3 -11.23 -2.41 14.42
N PHE A 4 -10.36 -1.59 14.98
CA PHE A 4 -10.78 -0.39 15.68
C PHE A 4 -11.28 0.59 14.62
N SER A 5 -12.37 1.31 14.90
CA SER A 5 -12.63 2.57 14.21
C SER A 5 -11.66 3.65 14.73
N VAL A 6 -11.64 4.84 14.12
CA VAL A 6 -10.85 5.95 14.67
C VAL A 6 -11.39 6.34 16.03
N GLU A 7 -12.71 6.36 16.22
CA GLU A 7 -13.36 6.65 17.50
C GLU A 7 -12.98 5.62 18.57
N ASP A 8 -12.94 4.31 18.25
CA ASP A 8 -12.49 3.27 19.19
C ASP A 8 -10.98 3.39 19.53
N PHE A 9 -10.17 3.84 18.58
CA PHE A 9 -8.72 4.05 18.77
C PHE A 9 -8.45 5.27 19.63
N VAL A 10 -9.01 6.43 19.26
CA VAL A 10 -8.96 7.71 19.97
C VAL A 10 -9.57 7.61 21.37
N GLY A 11 -10.64 6.83 21.53
CA GLY A 11 -11.31 6.62 22.81
C GLY A 11 -11.92 7.90 23.39
N ASN A 12 -11.88 8.03 24.72
CA ASN A 12 -12.43 9.19 25.44
C ASN A 12 -11.38 10.11 26.08
N GLY A 13 -10.11 9.95 25.70
CA GLY A 13 -9.02 10.82 26.16
C GLY A 13 -8.85 12.08 25.32
N VAL A 14 -7.70 12.74 25.45
CA VAL A 14 -7.42 14.07 24.85
C VAL A 14 -7.51 14.08 23.32
N LEU A 15 -7.29 12.94 22.66
CA LEU A 15 -7.43 12.81 21.22
C LEU A 15 -8.89 12.99 20.74
N LYS A 16 -9.89 12.79 21.62
CA LYS A 16 -11.32 12.95 21.27
C LYS A 16 -11.68 14.39 20.97
N GLU A 17 -11.02 15.35 21.61
CA GLU A 17 -11.18 16.79 21.34
C GLU A 17 -10.61 17.18 19.98
N LEU A 18 -9.57 16.46 19.52
CA LEU A 18 -8.93 16.66 18.22
C LEU A 18 -9.63 15.90 17.08
N LEU A 19 -10.46 14.91 17.39
CA LEU A 19 -11.11 14.02 16.41
C LEU A 19 -11.78 14.76 15.24
N PRO A 20 -12.59 15.84 15.43
CA PRO A 20 -13.18 16.54 14.29
C PRO A 20 -12.14 17.10 13.31
N LYS A 21 -11.02 17.63 13.84
CA LYS A 21 -9.92 18.17 13.04
C LYS A 21 -9.11 17.07 12.36
N LEU A 22 -8.87 15.94 13.04
CA LEU A 22 -8.24 14.77 12.42
C LEU A 22 -9.03 14.30 11.20
N LEU A 23 -10.36 14.22 11.32
CA LEU A 23 -11.23 13.80 10.22
C LEU A 23 -11.30 14.84 9.08
N GLU A 24 -11.29 16.14 9.39
CA GLU A 24 -11.26 17.22 8.40
C GLU A 24 -9.95 17.23 7.58
N GLU A 25 -8.82 17.01 8.24
CA GLU A 25 -7.47 16.99 7.66
C GLU A 25 -7.10 15.62 7.03
N GLY A 26 -8.05 14.68 6.92
CA GLY A 26 -7.86 13.40 6.22
C GLY A 26 -7.17 12.28 7.02
N TRP A 27 -7.07 12.41 8.34
CA TRP A 27 -6.56 11.38 9.26
C TRP A 27 -7.70 10.50 9.79
N ASP A 28 -8.43 9.88 8.85
CA ASP A 28 -9.72 9.19 9.09
C ASP A 28 -9.62 7.66 9.23
N ASP A 29 -8.41 7.11 9.34
CA ASP A 29 -8.17 5.72 9.69
C ASP A 29 -6.98 5.51 10.66
N VAL A 30 -6.98 4.36 11.35
CA VAL A 30 -5.92 4.04 12.32
C VAL A 30 -4.54 3.88 11.65
N PRO A 31 -4.39 3.15 10.53
CA PRO A 31 -3.14 3.15 9.76
C PRO A 31 -2.60 4.55 9.39
N THR A 32 -3.42 5.51 8.94
CA THR A 32 -2.96 6.88 8.65
C THR A 32 -2.52 7.63 9.92
N LEU A 33 -3.32 7.60 10.99
CA LEU A 33 -2.94 8.18 12.29
C LEU A 33 -1.62 7.62 12.83
N LYS A 34 -1.34 6.34 12.60
CA LYS A 34 -0.09 5.67 13.04
C LYS A 34 1.16 6.07 12.27
N ILE A 35 1.04 6.67 11.09
CA ILE A 35 2.17 7.13 10.27
C ILE A 35 2.31 8.65 10.25
N MET A 36 1.42 9.37 10.96
CA MET A 36 1.51 10.81 11.18
C MET A 36 2.87 11.17 11.78
N ASN A 37 3.61 12.03 11.09
CA ASN A 37 4.95 12.45 11.49
C ASN A 37 4.91 13.77 12.30
N SER A 38 6.04 14.24 12.82
CA SER A 38 6.07 15.46 13.64
C SER A 38 5.58 16.72 12.92
N GLU A 39 5.89 16.85 11.62
CA GLU A 39 5.47 17.97 10.78
C GLU A 39 3.95 17.95 10.57
N ASP A 40 3.37 16.75 10.37
CA ASP A 40 1.92 16.56 10.28
C ASP A 40 1.21 16.95 11.59
N MET A 41 1.75 16.51 12.74
CA MET A 41 1.23 16.84 14.08
C MET A 41 1.30 18.35 14.35
N ASP A 42 2.38 19.00 13.92
CA ASP A 42 2.56 20.45 14.06
C ASP A 42 1.62 21.23 13.12
N ALA A 43 1.41 20.78 11.89
CA ALA A 43 0.49 21.40 10.94
C ALA A 43 -0.95 21.48 11.47
N ILE A 44 -1.41 20.44 12.19
CA ILE A 44 -2.73 20.44 12.82
C ILE A 44 -2.74 21.04 14.25
N ASN A 45 -1.64 21.64 14.71
CA ASN A 45 -1.46 22.24 16.04
C ASN A 45 -1.69 21.27 17.22
N MET A 46 -1.18 20.02 17.15
CA MET A 46 -1.23 19.10 18.28
C MET A 46 -0.40 19.62 19.46
N SER A 47 -1.04 19.72 20.62
CA SER A 47 -0.33 19.87 21.89
C SER A 47 0.55 18.65 22.17
N GLN A 48 1.66 18.81 22.90
CA GLN A 48 2.55 17.70 23.25
C GLN A 48 1.78 16.52 23.89
N HIS A 49 0.83 16.81 24.77
CA HIS A 49 -0.03 15.81 25.41
C HIS A 49 -0.87 14.98 24.41
N GLN A 50 -1.29 15.57 23.28
CA GLN A 50 -1.96 14.82 22.20
C GLN A 50 -0.96 13.98 21.40
N LYS A 51 0.27 14.46 21.20
CA LYS A 51 1.34 13.67 20.54
C LYS A 51 1.70 12.43 21.37
N ASP A 52 1.88 12.62 22.68
CA ASP A 52 2.15 11.54 23.64
C ASP A 52 1.01 10.52 23.69
N ALA A 53 -0.24 11.01 23.70
CA ALA A 53 -1.43 10.17 23.61
C ALA A 53 -1.46 9.32 22.32
N LEU A 54 -1.15 9.93 21.17
CA LEU A 54 -1.11 9.23 19.88
C LEU A 54 -0.01 8.14 19.84
N GLU A 55 1.16 8.40 20.44
CA GLU A 55 2.21 7.39 20.65
C GLU A 55 1.70 6.22 21.51
N ILE A 56 1.04 6.52 22.64
CA ILE A 56 0.47 5.52 23.56
C ILE A 56 -0.60 4.67 22.84
N ARG A 57 -1.55 5.28 22.12
CA ARG A 57 -2.57 4.55 21.35
C ARG A 57 -1.96 3.65 20.28
N THR A 58 -0.98 4.16 19.55
CA THR A 58 -0.22 3.44 18.53
C THR A 58 0.43 2.18 19.13
N TYR A 59 1.14 2.32 20.25
CA TYR A 59 1.79 1.22 20.96
C TYR A 59 0.81 0.16 21.48
N LEU A 60 -0.32 0.60 22.06
CA LEU A 60 -1.36 -0.27 22.59
C LEU A 60 -2.13 -1.01 21.49
N HIS A 61 -2.41 -0.36 20.37
CA HIS A 61 -3.12 -0.95 19.24
C HIS A 61 -2.35 -2.17 18.68
N ASP A 62 -1.04 -2.01 18.47
CA ASP A 62 -0.17 -3.05 17.92
C ASP A 62 0.04 -4.24 18.88
N ARG A 63 -0.34 -4.10 20.15
CA ARG A 63 -0.31 -5.15 21.17
C ARG A 63 -1.70 -5.70 21.53
N ALA A 64 -2.76 -5.22 20.87
CA ALA A 64 -4.16 -5.51 21.21
C ALA A 64 -4.47 -5.16 22.69
N LEU A 65 -4.20 -3.90 23.05
CA LEU A 65 -4.30 -3.34 24.40
C LEU A 65 -5.05 -1.99 24.47
N VAL A 66 -5.72 -1.56 23.40
CA VAL A 66 -6.40 -0.24 23.29
C VAL A 66 -7.37 0.03 24.44
N GLN A 67 -7.97 -1.00 25.05
CA GLN A 67 -8.83 -0.90 26.24
C GLN A 67 -8.17 -0.31 27.51
N TYR A 68 -6.87 -0.01 27.45
CA TYR A 68 -6.13 0.70 28.50
C TYR A 68 -5.80 2.15 28.14
N GLY A 69 -6.04 2.60 26.91
CA GLY A 69 -5.66 3.92 26.39
C GLY A 69 -6.17 5.07 27.26
N ASP A 70 -7.49 5.16 27.44
CA ASP A 70 -8.14 6.22 28.24
C ASP A 70 -7.52 6.35 29.65
N ARG A 71 -7.13 5.23 30.28
CA ARG A 71 -6.53 5.20 31.63
C ARG A 71 -5.04 5.55 31.64
N LEU A 72 -4.30 5.11 30.62
CA LEU A 72 -2.86 5.38 30.50
C LEU A 72 -2.64 6.87 30.18
N GLU A 73 -3.42 7.45 29.27
CA GLU A 73 -3.41 8.89 28.97
C GLU A 73 -3.80 9.75 30.17
N ALA A 74 -4.83 9.36 30.91
CA ALA A 74 -5.26 10.08 32.12
C ALA A 74 -4.16 10.20 33.19
N SER A 75 -3.15 9.32 33.18
CA SER A 75 -2.01 9.40 34.10
C SER A 75 -0.99 10.49 33.77
N ARG A 76 -1.09 11.14 32.60
CA ARG A 76 -0.17 12.17 32.08
C ARG A 76 1.29 11.73 31.91
N LYS A 77 1.57 10.43 32.00
CA LYS A 77 2.89 9.84 31.77
C LYS A 77 3.11 9.54 30.29
N ILE A 78 4.31 9.80 29.79
CA ILE A 78 4.69 9.44 28.41
C ILE A 78 4.98 7.94 28.27
N LEU A 79 4.94 7.40 27.05
CA LEU A 79 5.12 5.96 26.82
C LEU A 79 6.41 5.38 27.46
N PRO A 80 7.59 6.03 27.38
CA PRO A 80 8.80 5.55 28.06
C PRO A 80 8.66 5.42 29.59
N GLU A 81 7.90 6.30 30.23
CA GLU A 81 7.64 6.24 31.67
C GLU A 81 6.68 5.10 32.00
N LEU A 82 5.61 4.96 31.22
CA LEU A 82 4.64 3.86 31.36
C LEU A 82 5.30 2.48 31.22
N LEU A 83 6.29 2.34 30.32
CA LEU A 83 7.05 1.11 30.12
C LEU A 83 8.05 0.78 31.23
N ASN A 84 8.27 1.70 32.18
CA ASN A 84 9.11 1.50 33.36
C ASN A 84 8.28 1.37 34.66
N ILE A 85 6.95 1.35 34.57
CA ILE A 85 6.05 1.11 35.72
C ILE A 85 6.15 -0.36 36.18
N SER A 86 6.06 -0.59 37.49
CA SER A 86 6.08 -1.93 38.09
C SER A 86 4.92 -2.81 37.60
N THR A 87 5.09 -4.13 37.65
CA THR A 87 4.02 -5.07 37.29
C THR A 87 2.81 -4.97 38.22
N GLU A 88 3.07 -4.57 39.47
CA GLU A 88 2.09 -4.37 40.54
C GLU A 88 1.25 -3.13 40.25
N ASP A 89 1.88 -2.02 39.87
CA ASP A 89 1.22 -0.75 39.52
C ASP A 89 0.45 -0.84 38.20
N LEU A 90 0.97 -1.54 37.19
CA LEU A 90 0.21 -1.82 35.96
C LEU A 90 -1.09 -2.60 36.25
N SER A 91 -1.06 -3.50 37.24
CA SER A 91 -2.25 -4.24 37.70
C SER A 91 -3.17 -3.35 38.56
N SER A 92 -2.64 -2.65 39.55
CA SER A 92 -3.44 -1.93 40.56
C SER A 92 -3.98 -0.58 40.08
N GLN A 93 -3.15 0.23 39.40
CA GLN A 93 -3.52 1.58 38.95
C GLN A 93 -4.27 1.54 37.60
N PHE A 94 -3.86 0.66 36.68
CA PHE A 94 -4.40 0.61 35.31
C PHE A 94 -5.34 -0.59 35.06
N GLY A 95 -5.50 -1.50 36.02
CA GLY A 95 -6.35 -2.69 35.88
C GLY A 95 -5.83 -3.69 34.82
N MET A 96 -4.52 -3.70 34.56
CA MET A 96 -3.94 -4.51 33.49
C MET A 96 -3.82 -5.99 33.92
N LYS A 97 -4.45 -6.89 33.16
CA LYS A 97 -4.40 -8.34 33.45
C LYS A 97 -2.97 -8.87 33.24
N ARG A 98 -2.54 -9.89 34.00
CA ARG A 98 -1.19 -10.49 33.89
C ARG A 98 -0.72 -10.79 32.45
N GLY A 99 -1.58 -11.40 31.63
CA GLY A 99 -1.28 -11.68 30.21
C GLY A 99 -1.33 -10.46 29.28
N HIS A 100 -1.83 -9.32 29.75
CA HIS A 100 -1.79 -8.03 29.08
C HIS A 100 -0.52 -7.25 29.46
N ILE A 101 -0.13 -7.29 30.73
CA ILE A 101 1.16 -6.77 31.22
C ILE A 101 2.31 -7.38 30.43
N ALA A 102 2.33 -8.71 30.26
CA ALA A 102 3.35 -9.39 29.48
C ALA A 102 3.45 -8.91 28.02
N ARG A 103 2.32 -8.56 27.36
CA ARG A 103 2.34 -7.97 26.01
C ARG A 103 2.74 -6.49 26.02
N PHE A 104 2.39 -5.76 27.08
CA PHE A 104 2.68 -4.35 27.23
C PHE A 104 4.18 -4.10 27.43
N THR A 105 4.86 -4.93 28.22
CA THR A 105 6.29 -4.81 28.51
C THR A 105 7.19 -5.56 27.52
N ASP A 106 6.62 -6.30 26.57
CA ASP A 106 7.40 -7.05 25.55
C ASP A 106 8.13 -6.12 24.58
N ARG A 107 9.46 -6.15 24.66
CA ARG A 107 10.42 -5.42 23.83
C ARG A 107 10.88 -6.20 22.59
N THR A 108 10.44 -7.45 22.40
CA THR A 108 10.95 -8.36 21.36
C THR A 108 10.18 -8.33 20.03
N ASN A 109 9.21 -7.42 19.89
CA ASN A 109 8.33 -7.34 18.73
C ASN A 109 8.91 -6.37 17.65
N PRO A 110 9.37 -6.84 16.49
CA PRO A 110 10.04 -6.01 15.49
C PRO A 110 9.02 -5.25 14.62
N CYS A 111 8.51 -4.15 15.15
CA CYS A 111 7.69 -3.19 14.40
C CYS A 111 8.00 -1.72 14.77
N ALA A 112 9.20 -1.48 15.32
CA ALA A 112 9.74 -0.16 15.58
C ALA A 112 11.24 -0.17 15.26
N ASP A 113 11.61 0.35 14.11
CA ASP A 113 12.95 0.95 13.98
C ASP A 113 13.00 2.16 14.93
N PRO A 114 14.08 2.37 15.68
CA PRO A 114 14.18 3.52 16.56
C PRO A 114 14.31 4.80 15.71
N LEU A 115 13.32 5.69 15.84
CA LEU A 115 13.39 7.05 15.27
C LEU A 115 14.67 7.76 15.77
N PRO A 116 15.43 8.42 14.88
CA PRO A 116 16.70 9.03 15.24
C PRO A 116 16.50 10.23 16.17
N LYS A 117 17.24 10.28 17.28
CA LYS A 117 17.25 11.43 18.20
C LYS A 117 17.96 12.64 17.56
N SER A 118 17.20 13.66 17.18
CA SER A 118 17.57 15.04 17.51
C SER A 118 17.26 15.25 19.01
N TYR A 119 17.93 16.09 19.80
CA TYR A 119 18.58 17.38 19.51
C TYR A 119 19.87 17.59 20.33
N GLY A 120 20.68 18.58 19.90
CA GLY A 120 21.08 19.67 20.80
C GLY A 120 22.19 19.45 21.85
N LEU A 121 23.43 19.70 21.42
CA LEU A 121 24.52 20.40 22.14
C LEU A 121 24.42 20.60 23.67
N THR A 122 25.45 20.16 24.40
CA THR A 122 26.27 21.05 25.25
C THR A 122 27.66 20.46 25.46
N ALA A 123 28.65 21.32 25.70
CA ALA A 123 30.07 20.95 25.67
C ALA A 123 30.65 20.68 27.06
N SER A 124 31.63 19.77 27.13
CA SER A 124 32.79 19.90 28.03
C SER A 124 33.98 19.09 27.51
N LYS A 125 35.16 19.73 27.49
CA LYS A 125 36.45 19.07 27.27
C LYS A 125 36.79 18.18 28.46
N VAL A 126 37.51 17.08 28.24
CA VAL A 126 38.84 16.79 28.84
C VAL A 126 39.53 15.66 28.06
N THR A 127 40.86 15.70 28.03
CA THR A 127 41.82 14.85 27.31
C THR A 127 42.04 13.46 27.91
N GLY A 128 42.40 12.44 27.10
CA GLY A 128 42.98 11.19 27.62
C GLY A 128 43.07 10.00 26.65
N THR A 129 44.16 9.90 25.88
CA THR A 129 44.65 8.67 25.20
C THR A 129 45.49 7.80 26.16
N PRO A 130 45.99 6.59 25.78
CA PRO A 130 45.34 5.47 25.09
C PRO A 130 45.66 4.10 25.76
N SER A 131 44.96 3.02 25.40
CA SER A 131 45.50 1.65 25.58
C SER A 131 44.73 0.60 24.77
N ARG A 132 45.26 -0.53 24.27
CA ARG A 132 46.54 -0.98 23.66
C ARG A 132 46.41 -2.52 23.55
N ASN A 133 46.75 -3.07 22.38
CA ASN A 133 47.01 -4.47 22.00
C ASN A 133 46.03 -4.98 20.92
N ASN A 134 46.49 -5.16 19.68
CA ASN A 134 47.29 -6.30 19.16
C ASN A 134 46.44 -7.58 19.07
N SER A 135 46.39 -8.29 17.94
CA SER A 135 47.51 -8.62 17.04
C SER A 135 47.02 -8.93 15.59
N ILE A 136 47.79 -8.61 14.52
CA ILE A 136 48.61 -9.55 13.70
C ILE A 136 47.76 -10.48 12.78
N TYR A 137 47.91 -10.56 11.44
CA TYR A 137 48.96 -10.06 10.52
C TYR A 137 48.51 -9.94 9.03
N LYS A 138 49.08 -8.96 8.30
CA LYS A 138 49.50 -8.89 6.86
C LYS A 138 48.55 -9.35 5.71
N HIS A 139 48.29 -8.55 4.66
CA HIS A 139 49.17 -8.04 3.55
C HIS A 139 49.78 -9.17 2.68
N PHE A 140 49.92 -9.14 1.35
CA PHE A 140 50.00 -8.13 0.26
C PHE A 140 49.71 -8.85 -1.11
N ALA A 141 49.60 -8.28 -2.34
CA ALA A 141 49.56 -6.91 -2.90
C ALA A 141 49.00 -6.87 -4.36
N THR A 142 48.30 -5.79 -4.70
CA THR A 142 48.44 -4.89 -5.88
C THR A 142 48.93 -5.39 -7.26
N VAL A 143 48.15 -5.11 -8.33
CA VAL A 143 48.65 -4.69 -9.67
C VAL A 143 47.75 -3.59 -10.27
N ASN A 144 48.37 -2.60 -10.92
CA ASN A 144 47.73 -1.43 -11.56
C ASN A 144 47.13 -1.73 -12.95
N SER A 145 46.22 -0.85 -13.40
CA SER A 145 46.39 -0.21 -14.73
C SER A 145 45.90 1.24 -14.72
N ASN A 146 46.43 2.07 -15.62
CA ASN A 146 46.33 3.54 -15.62
C ASN A 146 45.53 4.08 -16.83
N LYS A 147 45.31 5.41 -16.81
CA LYS A 147 44.83 6.31 -17.89
C LYS A 147 43.29 6.39 -18.08
N MET A 148 42.71 7.55 -18.44
CA MET A 148 43.31 8.86 -18.75
C MET A 148 42.50 10.05 -18.21
N GLN A 149 43.15 11.20 -18.12
CA GLN A 149 42.59 12.47 -17.63
C GLN A 149 41.73 13.16 -18.70
N ASN A 150 40.80 14.02 -18.27
CA ASN A 150 40.63 15.32 -18.93
C ASN A 150 40.16 16.36 -17.91
N THR A 151 40.80 17.53 -17.95
CA THR A 151 40.56 18.66 -17.04
C THR A 151 39.94 19.84 -17.78
N ALA A 152 38.86 20.40 -17.24
CA ALA A 152 38.48 21.79 -17.48
C ALA A 152 37.95 22.40 -16.19
N LYS A 153 38.58 23.48 -15.70
CA LYS A 153 38.08 24.31 -14.61
C LYS A 153 37.37 25.52 -15.20
N SER A 154 36.25 25.92 -14.61
CA SER A 154 35.91 27.34 -14.47
C SER A 154 35.33 27.58 -13.08
N PHE A 155 35.59 28.76 -12.52
CA PHE A 155 35.11 29.16 -11.20
C PHE A 155 33.86 30.03 -11.34
N GLY A 156 32.87 29.82 -10.48
CA GLY A 156 31.70 30.68 -10.34
C GLY A 156 30.93 30.34 -9.07
N ARG A 157 31.15 31.10 -7.99
CA ARG A 157 30.33 30.99 -6.76
C ARG A 157 28.98 31.67 -7.01
N SER A 158 27.88 30.93 -6.85
CA SER A 158 26.62 31.48 -6.37
C SER A 158 25.89 30.43 -5.55
N SER A 159 25.15 30.87 -4.54
CA SER A 159 24.51 30.03 -3.53
C SER A 159 23.02 29.86 -3.78
N THR A 160 22.57 28.64 -4.05
CA THR A 160 21.18 28.18 -3.79
C THR A 160 21.15 26.64 -3.79
N ASN A 161 21.30 26.03 -2.60
CA ASN A 161 20.93 24.63 -2.41
C ASN A 161 19.41 24.56 -2.19
N ASN A 162 18.65 24.08 -3.18
CA ASN A 162 17.41 23.30 -3.01
C ASN A 162 16.76 23.00 -4.37
N GLU A 163 17.46 22.27 -5.25
CA GLU A 163 16.82 21.72 -6.45
C GLU A 163 17.53 20.43 -6.94
N ARG A 164 17.73 19.47 -6.03
CA ARG A 164 18.16 18.13 -6.42
C ARG A 164 16.95 17.40 -6.99
N SER A 165 16.82 17.46 -8.32
CA SER A 165 15.56 17.18 -9.01
C SER A 165 14.99 15.79 -8.72
N LEU A 166 13.65 15.72 -8.72
CA LEU A 166 12.87 14.48 -8.64
C LEU A 166 13.29 13.44 -9.70
N GLY A 167 13.88 13.89 -10.81
CA GLY A 167 14.40 13.04 -11.88
C GLY A 167 15.61 12.18 -11.50
N GLU A 168 16.48 12.62 -10.58
CA GLU A 168 17.62 11.79 -10.13
C GLU A 168 17.14 10.59 -9.31
N SER A 169 16.09 10.76 -8.51
CA SER A 169 15.50 9.66 -7.72
C SER A 169 14.71 8.65 -8.56
N LEU A 170 14.34 9.00 -9.80
CA LEU A 170 13.63 8.12 -10.73
C LEU A 170 14.59 7.29 -11.59
N ALA A 171 15.84 7.75 -11.78
CA ALA A 171 16.85 7.06 -12.57
C ALA A 171 17.37 5.74 -11.94
N ASP A 172 17.22 5.56 -10.62
CA ASP A 172 17.63 4.35 -9.91
C ASP A 172 16.65 3.17 -10.03
N PHE A 173 15.48 3.36 -10.67
CA PHE A 173 14.62 2.26 -11.11
C PHE A 173 15.17 1.58 -12.37
N LYS A 174 16.42 1.08 -12.29
CA LYS A 174 16.93 0.13 -13.27
C LYS A 174 15.99 -1.06 -13.37
N ILE A 175 15.47 -1.27 -14.57
CA ILE A 175 14.65 -2.41 -14.98
C ILE A 175 15.33 -3.69 -14.46
N LYS A 176 14.70 -4.35 -13.49
CA LYS A 176 15.19 -5.64 -12.98
C LYS A 176 14.97 -6.70 -14.05
N ASP A 177 15.95 -7.58 -14.23
CA ASP A 177 15.98 -8.58 -15.30
C ASP A 177 14.66 -9.34 -15.45
N GLY A 178 14.09 -9.29 -16.66
CA GLY A 178 12.90 -10.05 -17.04
C GLY A 178 11.55 -9.34 -16.85
N TYR A 179 11.48 -8.07 -16.46
CA TYR A 179 10.23 -7.32 -16.52
C TYR A 179 9.85 -7.01 -17.99
N ILE A 180 8.65 -7.41 -18.42
CA ILE A 180 8.16 -7.16 -19.78
C ILE A 180 7.17 -6.00 -19.73
N PHE A 181 7.61 -4.83 -20.21
CA PHE A 181 6.75 -3.68 -20.49
C PHE A 181 6.61 -3.52 -22.01
N LYS A 182 5.42 -3.81 -22.57
CA LYS A 182 5.12 -3.64 -24.00
C LYS A 182 4.09 -2.54 -24.23
N GLY A 183 4.31 -1.38 -23.61
CA GLY A 183 3.55 -0.12 -23.81
C GLY A 183 2.13 -0.10 -23.24
N ILE A 184 1.41 -1.22 -23.27
CA ILE A 184 0.04 -1.39 -22.76
C ILE A 184 -0.08 -2.68 -21.93
N VAL A 185 0.53 -3.79 -22.36
CA VAL A 185 0.54 -5.04 -21.57
C VAL A 185 1.83 -5.17 -20.78
N ALA A 186 1.70 -5.50 -19.50
CA ALA A 186 2.82 -5.77 -18.62
C ALA A 186 2.59 -7.01 -17.75
N ALA A 187 3.68 -7.68 -17.38
CA ALA A 187 3.66 -8.83 -16.49
C ALA A 187 5.00 -9.02 -15.79
N GLY A 188 4.95 -9.59 -14.58
CA GLY A 188 6.14 -10.12 -13.93
C GLY A 188 6.75 -11.30 -14.72
N PRO A 189 8.07 -11.51 -14.64
CA PRO A 189 8.70 -12.71 -15.19
C PRO A 189 8.12 -13.98 -14.55
N ALA A 190 7.98 -15.03 -15.36
CA ALA A 190 7.63 -16.37 -14.88
C ALA A 190 8.50 -17.40 -15.58
N GLU A 191 9.15 -18.24 -14.78
CA GLU A 191 10.10 -19.26 -15.21
C GLU A 191 9.44 -20.65 -15.23
N PRO A 192 9.97 -21.61 -16.00
CA PRO A 192 9.61 -23.01 -15.89
C PRO A 192 9.88 -23.54 -14.48
N ARG A 193 8.92 -24.29 -13.94
CA ARG A 193 8.91 -24.82 -12.57
C ARG A 193 9.09 -26.33 -12.60
N ALA A 194 9.49 -26.91 -11.45
CA ALA A 194 9.77 -28.35 -11.31
C ALA A 194 10.70 -28.89 -12.42
N CYS A 195 11.92 -28.35 -12.51
CA CYS A 195 12.94 -28.71 -13.50
C CYS A 195 12.49 -28.61 -14.97
N GLY A 196 11.53 -27.72 -15.28
CA GLY A 196 10.99 -27.52 -16.62
C GLY A 196 9.72 -28.31 -16.94
N CYS A 197 9.31 -29.25 -16.08
CA CYS A 197 8.11 -30.06 -16.27
C CYS A 197 6.80 -29.24 -16.16
N VAL A 198 6.83 -28.10 -15.48
CA VAL A 198 5.69 -27.18 -15.37
C VAL A 198 6.04 -25.85 -16.02
N GLN A 199 5.60 -25.66 -17.26
CA GLN A 199 5.75 -24.39 -17.97
C GLN A 199 4.97 -23.26 -17.26
N PRO A 200 5.43 -21.99 -17.37
CA PRO A 200 4.63 -20.86 -16.93
C PRO A 200 3.40 -20.70 -17.83
N PRO A 201 2.32 -20.05 -17.37
CA PRO A 201 1.21 -19.71 -18.24
C PRO A 201 1.69 -18.88 -19.45
N PRO A 202 1.13 -19.09 -20.65
CA PRO A 202 1.48 -18.30 -21.82
C PRO A 202 1.24 -16.83 -21.56
N VAL A 203 2.14 -15.97 -22.04
CA VAL A 203 1.93 -14.52 -22.05
C VAL A 203 0.90 -14.23 -23.15
N VAL A 204 -0.10 -13.43 -22.84
CA VAL A 204 -0.95 -12.82 -23.87
C VAL A 204 -0.22 -11.55 -24.28
N ASP A 205 0.49 -11.58 -25.42
CA ASP A 205 1.28 -10.43 -25.88
C ASP A 205 0.43 -9.25 -26.35
N ASN A 206 -0.83 -9.51 -26.71
CA ASN A 206 -1.80 -8.52 -27.14
C ASN A 206 -2.70 -8.07 -25.98
N VAL A 207 -3.04 -6.78 -25.93
CA VAL A 207 -4.06 -6.29 -24.99
C VAL A 207 -5.40 -6.97 -25.26
N ALA A 208 -6.19 -7.22 -24.22
CA ALA A 208 -7.55 -7.72 -24.38
C ALA A 208 -8.38 -6.76 -25.27
N PRO A 209 -9.24 -7.26 -26.18
CA PRO A 209 -10.14 -6.40 -26.93
C PRO A 209 -11.07 -5.63 -25.98
N TYR A 210 -11.28 -4.33 -26.21
CA TYR A 210 -12.18 -3.52 -25.39
C TYR A 210 -13.60 -4.11 -25.28
N SER A 211 -14.10 -4.69 -26.37
CA SER A 211 -15.38 -5.40 -26.43
C SER A 211 -15.48 -6.62 -25.51
N ALA A 212 -14.34 -7.25 -25.16
CA ALA A 212 -14.28 -8.38 -24.24
C ALA A 212 -14.48 -7.97 -22.77
N ILE A 213 -14.23 -6.69 -22.42
CA ILE A 213 -14.45 -6.17 -21.06
C ILE A 213 -15.69 -5.30 -20.94
N GLY A 214 -16.02 -4.45 -21.94
CA GLY A 214 -17.09 -3.46 -21.80
C GLY A 214 -18.51 -4.03 -21.70
N ASN A 215 -18.74 -5.24 -22.24
CA ASN A 215 -20.03 -5.92 -22.22
C ASN A 215 -20.22 -6.90 -21.05
N ILE A 216 -19.24 -7.01 -20.14
CA ILE A 216 -19.36 -7.90 -18.96
C ILE A 216 -20.52 -7.42 -18.08
N SER A 217 -21.37 -8.34 -17.65
CA SER A 217 -22.42 -8.07 -16.65
C SER A 217 -21.81 -8.10 -15.25
N VAL A 218 -21.78 -6.94 -14.59
CA VAL A 218 -21.20 -6.75 -13.26
C VAL A 218 -22.24 -6.31 -12.25
N GLN A 219 -22.08 -6.72 -11.00
CA GLN A 219 -22.95 -6.32 -9.89
C GLN A 219 -22.14 -5.58 -8.83
N LYS A 220 -22.52 -4.35 -8.48
CA LYS A 220 -21.92 -3.65 -7.33
C LYS A 220 -22.32 -4.39 -6.05
N LEU A 221 -21.33 -4.80 -5.26
CA LEU A 221 -21.51 -5.44 -3.95
C LEU A 221 -21.43 -4.43 -2.82
N THR A 222 -20.54 -3.45 -2.95
CA THR A 222 -20.37 -2.38 -1.96
C THR A 222 -20.37 -1.00 -2.62
N PRO A 223 -20.90 0.03 -1.95
CA PRO A 223 -20.65 1.41 -2.32
C PRO A 223 -19.21 1.81 -1.93
N ALA A 224 -18.79 3.02 -2.35
CA ALA A 224 -17.64 3.66 -1.73
C ALA A 224 -17.95 3.91 -0.25
N TYR A 225 -17.03 3.52 0.64
CA TYR A 225 -17.17 3.67 2.08
C TYR A 225 -17.29 5.15 2.46
N LYS A 226 -18.12 5.41 3.45
CA LYS A 226 -18.27 6.69 4.14
C LYS A 226 -18.37 6.40 5.64
N ILE A 227 -17.82 7.30 6.45
CA ILE A 227 -17.89 7.23 7.91
C ILE A 227 -19.36 7.11 8.36
N GLY A 228 -19.62 6.31 9.39
CA GLY A 228 -20.96 6.03 9.89
C GLY A 228 -21.81 5.03 9.08
N MET A 229 -21.36 4.55 7.92
CA MET A 229 -22.13 3.60 7.12
C MET A 229 -22.08 2.16 7.68
N GLU A 230 -23.23 1.49 7.79
CA GLU A 230 -23.31 0.08 8.19
C GLU A 230 -22.47 -0.81 7.25
N ARG A 231 -21.75 -1.79 7.82
CA ARG A 231 -20.99 -2.79 7.04
C ARG A 231 -21.86 -3.80 6.26
N LEU A 232 -23.18 -3.67 6.32
CA LEU A 232 -24.15 -4.57 5.70
C LEU A 232 -24.90 -3.85 4.60
N VAL A 233 -24.42 -4.01 3.36
CA VAL A 233 -25.11 -3.55 2.15
C VAL A 233 -26.26 -4.53 1.88
N LYS A 234 -27.38 -4.33 2.57
CA LYS A 234 -28.58 -5.19 2.48
C LYS A 234 -29.23 -5.14 1.09
N SER A 235 -28.97 -4.10 0.29
CA SER A 235 -29.49 -3.92 -1.07
C SER A 235 -28.53 -4.42 -2.14
N LYS A 236 -28.86 -5.57 -2.75
CA LYS A 236 -28.19 -6.02 -3.98
C LYS A 236 -28.52 -5.06 -5.13
N THR A 237 -27.55 -4.30 -5.61
CA THR A 237 -27.72 -3.49 -6.83
C THR A 237 -28.05 -4.41 -8.02
N PRO A 238 -28.94 -4.02 -8.95
CA PRO A 238 -29.13 -4.79 -10.19
C PRO A 238 -27.81 -4.90 -10.99
N PRO A 239 -27.60 -5.96 -11.77
CA PRO A 239 -26.47 -6.06 -12.68
C PRO A 239 -26.50 -4.93 -13.73
N MET A 240 -25.31 -4.47 -14.12
CA MET A 240 -25.08 -3.43 -15.12
C MET A 240 -23.97 -3.86 -16.09
N LYS A 241 -23.87 -3.22 -17.26
CA LYS A 241 -22.70 -3.41 -18.14
C LYS A 241 -21.47 -2.78 -17.48
N ALA A 242 -20.32 -3.43 -17.62
CA ALA A 242 -19.06 -2.93 -17.06
C ALA A 242 -18.65 -1.56 -17.63
N SER A 243 -18.93 -1.31 -18.92
CA SER A 243 -18.68 0.00 -19.58
C SER A 243 -19.28 1.21 -18.86
N GLU A 244 -20.37 1.02 -18.13
CA GLU A 244 -21.00 2.08 -17.31
C GLU A 244 -20.14 2.51 -16.11
N LEU A 245 -19.09 1.76 -15.74
CA LEU A 245 -18.17 2.12 -14.65
C LEU A 245 -17.18 3.21 -15.05
N TRP A 246 -16.79 3.25 -16.33
CA TRP A 246 -15.80 4.20 -16.86
C TRP A 246 -16.37 5.14 -17.94
N ARG A 247 -17.69 5.15 -18.13
CA ARG A 247 -18.39 6.01 -19.10
C ARG A 247 -18.00 7.49 -18.97
N ASP A 248 -17.98 8.01 -17.74
CA ASP A 248 -17.83 9.44 -17.47
C ASP A 248 -16.42 9.83 -16.98
N LYS A 249 -15.62 8.86 -16.49
CA LYS A 249 -14.25 9.05 -15.97
C LYS A 249 -13.42 7.78 -16.23
N PRO A 250 -12.08 7.88 -16.44
CA PRO A 250 -11.22 6.70 -16.49
C PRO A 250 -11.34 5.83 -15.23
N ALA A 251 -11.04 4.53 -15.36
CA ALA A 251 -11.13 3.59 -14.24
C ALA A 251 -9.95 2.61 -14.19
N VAL A 252 -9.47 2.36 -12.98
CA VAL A 252 -8.64 1.19 -12.65
C VAL A 252 -9.52 0.07 -12.10
N LEU A 253 -9.34 -1.13 -12.65
CA LEU A 253 -10.05 -2.35 -12.25
C LEU A 253 -9.03 -3.34 -11.70
N LEU A 254 -8.95 -3.47 -10.37
CA LEU A 254 -8.05 -4.42 -9.70
C LEU A 254 -8.76 -5.78 -9.56
N CYS A 255 -8.32 -6.77 -10.34
CA CYS A 255 -8.90 -8.11 -10.38
C CYS A 255 -8.35 -8.98 -9.24
N ILE A 256 -9.06 -8.99 -8.12
CA ILE A 256 -8.67 -9.69 -6.90
C ILE A 256 -8.91 -11.19 -7.04
N ARG A 257 -7.86 -12.01 -6.89
CA ARG A 257 -7.97 -13.48 -6.94
C ARG A 257 -8.91 -14.07 -5.91
N ARG A 258 -8.79 -13.64 -4.65
CA ARG A 258 -9.79 -13.92 -3.60
C ARG A 258 -9.65 -12.94 -2.43
N PRO A 259 -10.76 -12.45 -1.87
CA PRO A 259 -10.75 -11.51 -0.75
C PRO A 259 -10.15 -12.09 0.55
N GLY A 260 -10.07 -13.42 0.70
CA GLY A 260 -9.48 -14.09 1.88
C GLY A 260 -7.94 -14.28 1.86
N CYS A 261 -7.27 -14.08 0.72
CA CYS A 261 -5.83 -14.32 0.58
C CYS A 261 -4.99 -13.21 1.22
N ILE A 262 -3.89 -13.55 1.90
CA ILE A 262 -2.97 -12.55 2.45
C ILE A 262 -2.35 -11.67 1.36
N MET A 263 -1.97 -12.26 0.22
CA MET A 263 -1.32 -11.54 -0.88
C MET A 263 -2.29 -10.54 -1.51
N CYS A 264 -3.56 -10.91 -1.68
CA CYS A 264 -4.58 -10.02 -2.24
C CYS A 264 -5.06 -8.96 -1.26
N ARG A 265 -5.16 -9.27 0.04
CA ARG A 265 -5.47 -8.27 1.09
C ARG A 265 -4.34 -7.25 1.21
N ALA A 266 -3.10 -7.70 1.14
CA ALA A 266 -1.91 -6.85 1.17
C ALA A 266 -1.81 -5.96 -0.08
N GLU A 267 -2.05 -6.52 -1.27
CA GLU A 267 -2.14 -5.76 -2.53
C GLU A 267 -3.22 -4.69 -2.47
N ALA A 268 -4.46 -5.09 -2.16
CA ALA A 268 -5.61 -4.18 -2.08
C ALA A 268 -5.34 -3.04 -1.09
N HIS A 269 -4.79 -3.35 0.09
CA HIS A 269 -4.46 -2.35 1.11
C HIS A 269 -3.38 -1.36 0.63
N GLN A 270 -2.27 -1.84 0.06
CA GLN A 270 -1.22 -0.95 -0.45
C GLN A 270 -1.67 -0.11 -1.65
N PHE A 271 -2.48 -0.70 -2.54
CA PHE A 271 -3.01 -0.01 -3.71
C PHE A 271 -4.05 1.05 -3.32
N TYR A 272 -4.99 0.69 -2.44
CA TYR A 272 -6.05 1.59 -1.98
C TYR A 272 -5.52 2.75 -1.13
N ALA A 273 -4.41 2.55 -0.40
CA ALA A 273 -3.71 3.63 0.29
C ALA A 273 -3.16 4.73 -0.65
N LYS A 274 -3.18 4.52 -1.97
CA LYS A 274 -2.85 5.54 -2.99
C LYS A 274 -4.08 6.16 -3.66
N LYS A 275 -5.29 5.87 -3.17
CA LYS A 275 -6.54 6.46 -3.68
C LYS A 275 -6.51 7.99 -3.83
N PRO A 276 -5.97 8.80 -2.89
CA PRO A 276 -5.94 10.26 -3.05
C PRO A 276 -5.23 10.71 -4.34
N ILE A 277 -4.20 9.97 -4.78
CA ILE A 277 -3.50 10.25 -6.04
C ILE A 277 -4.43 9.95 -7.23
N PHE A 278 -5.13 8.81 -7.23
CA PHE A 278 -6.08 8.48 -8.29
C PHE A 278 -7.27 9.47 -8.34
N ASP A 279 -7.76 9.91 -7.19
CA ASP A 279 -8.82 10.93 -7.10
C ASP A 279 -8.37 12.28 -7.69
N ALA A 280 -7.14 12.72 -7.39
CA ALA A 280 -6.55 13.94 -7.95
C ALA A 280 -6.31 13.85 -9.47
N LEU A 281 -6.00 12.65 -9.98
CA LEU A 281 -5.94 12.36 -11.41
C LEU A 281 -7.33 12.22 -12.07
N GLY A 282 -8.42 12.29 -11.29
CA GLY A 282 -9.79 12.10 -11.77
C GLY A 282 -10.18 10.65 -12.09
N VAL A 283 -9.34 9.68 -11.71
CA VAL A 283 -9.47 8.25 -12.05
C VAL A 283 -10.18 7.49 -10.93
N GLN A 284 -11.21 6.74 -11.29
CA GLN A 284 -11.94 5.88 -10.34
C GLN A 284 -11.19 4.55 -10.12
N ILE A 285 -11.27 3.97 -8.92
CA ILE A 285 -10.69 2.65 -8.64
C ILE A 285 -11.75 1.65 -8.13
N PHE A 286 -11.76 0.45 -8.71
CA PHE A 286 -12.71 -0.63 -8.38
C PHE A 286 -11.98 -1.93 -8.07
N ALA A 287 -12.43 -2.67 -7.05
CA ALA A 287 -12.01 -4.05 -6.83
C ALA A 287 -12.98 -5.01 -7.51
N VAL A 288 -12.47 -5.90 -8.35
CA VAL A 288 -13.26 -6.90 -9.10
C VAL A 288 -13.10 -8.26 -8.44
N LEU A 289 -14.20 -8.87 -8.03
CA LEU A 289 -14.29 -10.25 -7.56
C LEU A 289 -14.95 -11.13 -8.63
N HIS A 290 -14.54 -12.40 -8.74
CA HIS A 290 -15.28 -13.40 -9.51
C HIS A 290 -16.27 -14.22 -8.68
N GLU A 291 -15.97 -14.39 -7.38
CA GLU A 291 -16.75 -15.18 -6.43
C GLU A 291 -17.32 -14.28 -5.33
N HIS A 292 -18.58 -14.52 -4.94
CA HIS A 292 -19.21 -13.82 -3.82
C HIS A 292 -19.40 -14.74 -2.62
N ILE A 293 -18.54 -14.58 -1.61
CA ILE A 293 -18.73 -15.13 -0.26
C ILE A 293 -18.96 -13.96 0.69
N GLU A 294 -20.18 -13.81 1.19
CA GLU A 294 -20.63 -12.69 2.03
C GLU A 294 -19.67 -12.40 3.20
N SER A 295 -19.23 -13.43 3.92
CA SER A 295 -18.29 -13.27 5.05
C SER A 295 -16.94 -12.72 4.62
N GLU A 296 -16.46 -13.10 3.43
CA GLU A 296 -15.16 -12.65 2.93
C GLU A 296 -15.22 -11.22 2.39
N VAL A 297 -16.33 -10.83 1.76
CA VAL A 297 -16.55 -9.42 1.36
C VAL A 297 -16.65 -8.52 2.59
N LYS A 298 -17.39 -8.94 3.63
CA LYS A 298 -17.50 -8.21 4.91
C LYS A 298 -16.20 -8.12 5.70
N ASP A 299 -15.30 -9.10 5.56
CA ASP A 299 -13.96 -9.06 6.15
C ASP A 299 -12.96 -8.25 5.31
N PHE A 300 -13.21 -8.12 4.00
CA PHE A 300 -12.36 -7.43 3.04
C PHE A 300 -12.64 -5.93 2.99
N TRP A 301 -13.92 -5.56 2.84
CA TRP A 301 -14.40 -4.18 2.76
C TRP A 301 -15.04 -3.76 4.10
N PRO A 302 -14.80 -2.54 4.62
CA PRO A 302 -13.93 -1.51 4.06
C PRO A 302 -12.42 -1.71 4.39
N ARG A 303 -12.05 -2.71 5.21
CA ARG A 303 -10.75 -2.81 5.89
C ARG A 303 -9.50 -2.77 4.99
N TYR A 304 -9.51 -3.45 3.85
CA TYR A 304 -8.37 -3.46 2.91
C TYR A 304 -8.72 -2.78 1.58
N TRP A 305 -9.96 -2.35 1.43
CA TRP A 305 -10.48 -1.66 0.26
C TRP A 305 -11.72 -0.89 0.68
N GLY A 306 -11.64 0.44 0.77
CA GLY A 306 -12.80 1.28 1.06
C GLY A 306 -13.68 1.55 -0.17
N GLY A 307 -13.21 1.24 -1.38
CA GLY A 307 -13.87 1.60 -2.62
C GLY A 307 -15.05 0.69 -2.97
N VAL A 308 -15.64 0.94 -4.13
CA VAL A 308 -16.66 0.06 -4.71
C VAL A 308 -16.03 -1.29 -5.03
N VAL A 309 -16.66 -2.37 -4.55
CA VAL A 309 -16.38 -3.75 -4.94
C VAL A 309 -17.43 -4.19 -5.94
N ILE A 310 -17.01 -4.73 -7.08
CA ILE A 310 -17.89 -5.30 -8.11
C ILE A 310 -17.70 -6.81 -8.24
N LEU A 311 -18.76 -7.50 -8.61
CA LEU A 311 -18.79 -8.94 -8.88
C LEU A 311 -18.98 -9.20 -10.37
N ASP A 312 -18.02 -9.88 -10.97
CA ASP A 312 -18.07 -10.47 -12.30
C ASP A 312 -18.30 -11.98 -12.18
N ARG A 313 -19.57 -12.39 -12.11
CA ARG A 313 -19.96 -13.81 -12.04
C ARG A 313 -19.55 -14.61 -13.27
N SER A 314 -19.32 -13.93 -14.41
CA SER A 314 -18.95 -14.57 -15.66
C SER A 314 -17.45 -14.89 -15.75
N MET A 315 -16.65 -14.32 -14.84
CA MET A 315 -15.19 -14.26 -14.90
C MET A 315 -14.68 -13.65 -16.22
N GLY A 316 -15.44 -12.76 -16.85
CA GLY A 316 -15.06 -12.08 -18.09
C GLY A 316 -13.72 -11.34 -17.98
N PHE A 317 -13.49 -10.59 -16.90
CA PHE A 317 -12.22 -9.87 -16.70
C PHE A 317 -11.04 -10.83 -16.50
N PHE A 318 -11.24 -11.86 -15.69
CA PHE A 318 -10.24 -12.90 -15.40
C PHE A 318 -9.92 -13.76 -16.64
N LYS A 319 -10.89 -13.93 -17.54
CA LYS A 319 -10.69 -14.54 -18.87
C LYS A 319 -9.98 -13.58 -19.82
N ALA A 320 -10.32 -12.29 -19.82
CA ALA A 320 -9.67 -11.28 -20.66
C ALA A 320 -8.17 -11.16 -20.34
N LEU A 321 -7.80 -11.19 -19.06
CA LEU A 321 -6.40 -11.25 -18.60
C LEU A 321 -5.62 -12.46 -19.16
N GLY A 322 -6.30 -13.58 -19.41
CA GLY A 322 -5.74 -14.79 -20.02
C GLY A 322 -6.14 -15.05 -21.47
N GLY A 323 -6.49 -14.01 -22.24
CA GLY A 323 -6.74 -14.14 -23.68
C GLY A 323 -7.98 -14.96 -24.02
N GLY A 324 -9.03 -14.83 -23.20
CA GLY A 324 -10.28 -15.60 -23.28
C GLY A 324 -10.31 -16.85 -22.37
N LYS A 325 -9.20 -17.20 -21.71
CA LYS A 325 -9.10 -18.35 -20.80
C LYS A 325 -8.74 -17.91 -19.38
N LEU A 326 -9.17 -18.68 -18.39
CA LEU A 326 -8.77 -18.44 -17.00
C LEU A 326 -7.31 -18.82 -16.80
N LEU A 327 -6.49 -17.86 -16.37
CA LEU A 327 -5.15 -18.16 -15.88
C LEU A 327 -5.29 -18.85 -14.52
N LYS A 328 -5.02 -20.17 -14.47
CA LYS A 328 -4.99 -20.95 -13.22
C LYS A 328 -3.59 -21.52 -12.96
N ASP A 329 -3.31 -21.88 -11.72
CA ASP A 329 -2.25 -22.83 -11.35
C ASP A 329 -2.76 -23.67 -10.17
N LYS A 330 -2.33 -24.94 -10.08
CA LYS A 330 -2.59 -25.76 -8.89
C LYS A 330 -1.81 -25.23 -7.70
N PHE A 331 -2.31 -25.41 -6.48
CA PHE A 331 -1.60 -24.93 -5.28
C PHE A 331 -0.15 -25.44 -5.20
N LEU A 332 0.08 -26.72 -5.49
CA LEU A 332 1.42 -27.31 -5.42
C LEU A 332 2.40 -26.69 -6.44
N SER A 333 2.01 -26.56 -7.71
CA SER A 333 2.88 -26.02 -8.77
C SER A 333 2.91 -24.48 -8.81
N GLY A 334 1.81 -23.82 -8.45
CA GLY A 334 1.65 -22.37 -8.41
C GLY A 334 2.27 -21.71 -7.18
N PHE A 335 2.36 -22.43 -6.06
CA PHE A 335 2.85 -21.92 -4.79
C PHE A 335 4.08 -22.68 -4.28
N VAL A 336 3.94 -23.98 -3.97
CA VAL A 336 4.99 -24.75 -3.27
C VAL A 336 6.26 -24.91 -4.11
N PHE A 337 6.12 -25.13 -5.42
CA PHE A 337 7.25 -25.21 -6.36
C PHE A 337 7.52 -23.89 -7.10
N ASN A 338 7.02 -22.76 -6.61
CA ASN A 338 7.23 -21.45 -7.21
C ASN A 338 7.94 -20.49 -6.22
N PRO A 339 9.26 -20.26 -6.37
CA PRO A 339 10.01 -19.40 -5.45
C PRO A 339 9.53 -17.94 -5.48
N ARG A 340 9.01 -17.44 -6.62
CA ARG A 340 8.44 -16.09 -6.73
C ARG A 340 7.16 -15.96 -5.91
N ALA A 341 6.27 -16.96 -5.99
CA ALA A 341 5.06 -17.00 -5.17
C ALA A 341 5.36 -17.08 -3.67
N ILE A 342 6.39 -17.84 -3.27
CA ILE A 342 6.86 -17.91 -1.88
C ILE A 342 7.43 -16.56 -1.42
N ALA A 343 8.17 -15.85 -2.28
CA ALA A 343 8.68 -14.51 -1.98
C ALA A 343 7.53 -13.48 -1.83
N ASN A 344 6.56 -13.50 -2.75
CA ASN A 344 5.35 -12.68 -2.66
C ASN A 344 4.56 -12.95 -1.37
N TYR A 345 4.45 -14.21 -0.97
CA TYR A 345 3.82 -14.60 0.30
C TYR A 345 4.58 -14.08 1.52
N LYS A 346 5.92 -14.21 1.56
CA LYS A 346 6.76 -13.66 2.64
C LYS A 346 6.57 -12.14 2.75
N ARG A 347 6.60 -11.43 1.61
CA ARG A 347 6.37 -9.98 1.48
C ARG A 347 4.99 -9.58 2.02
N ALA A 348 3.93 -10.29 1.66
CA ALA A 348 2.58 -10.05 2.20
C ALA A 348 2.45 -10.40 3.69
N LYS A 349 3.13 -11.46 4.16
CA LYS A 349 3.12 -11.89 5.57
C LYS A 349 3.81 -10.90 6.50
N ALA A 350 4.83 -10.18 6.02
CA ALA A 350 5.50 -9.13 6.77
C ALA A 350 4.55 -7.97 7.19
N MET A 351 3.42 -7.78 6.50
CA MET A 351 2.41 -6.77 6.85
C MET A 351 1.48 -7.16 8.01
N GLY A 352 1.64 -8.35 8.63
CA GLY A 352 0.82 -8.79 9.77
C GLY A 352 -0.67 -9.05 9.45
N ILE A 353 -1.04 -9.10 8.17
CA ILE A 353 -2.43 -9.23 7.71
C ILE A 353 -2.97 -10.65 7.96
N LYS A 354 -4.21 -10.75 8.47
CA LYS A 354 -4.91 -12.03 8.66
C LYS A 354 -5.32 -12.64 7.33
N GLN A 355 -5.20 -13.96 7.22
CA GLN A 355 -5.51 -14.74 6.01
C GLN A 355 -6.50 -15.88 6.29
N ASN A 356 -7.18 -16.34 5.25
CA ASN A 356 -7.82 -17.67 5.23
C ASN A 356 -7.69 -18.29 3.82
N PHE A 357 -8.30 -19.48 3.65
CA PHE A 357 -8.28 -20.26 2.41
C PHE A 357 -9.68 -20.52 1.83
N LYS A 358 -10.70 -19.73 2.19
CA LYS A 358 -12.05 -19.87 1.64
C LYS A 358 -12.10 -19.34 0.20
N GLY A 359 -12.99 -19.94 -0.60
CA GLY A 359 -13.19 -19.59 -2.00
C GLY A 359 -12.14 -20.18 -2.95
N GLU A 360 -12.39 -19.97 -4.24
CA GLU A 360 -11.49 -20.35 -5.34
C GLU A 360 -10.16 -19.57 -5.21
N GLY A 361 -9.04 -20.28 -5.30
CA GLY A 361 -7.69 -19.76 -5.07
C GLY A 361 -6.68 -20.08 -6.17
N GLU A 362 -7.05 -20.88 -7.17
CA GLU A 362 -6.18 -21.26 -8.29
C GLU A 362 -6.15 -20.20 -9.39
N ILE A 363 -7.23 -19.42 -9.54
CA ILE A 363 -7.34 -18.31 -10.50
C ILE A 363 -6.31 -17.22 -10.16
N LYS A 364 -5.69 -16.64 -11.20
CA LYS A 364 -4.83 -15.47 -11.14
C LYS A 364 -5.60 -14.19 -11.45
N GLY A 365 -5.16 -13.09 -10.86
CA GLY A 365 -5.71 -11.77 -11.00
C GLY A 365 -4.92 -10.92 -11.97
N GLY A 366 -4.96 -9.61 -11.74
CA GLY A 366 -4.32 -8.62 -12.59
C GLY A 366 -4.99 -7.26 -12.41
N LEU A 367 -4.71 -6.33 -13.32
CA LEU A 367 -5.26 -4.99 -13.28
C LEU A 367 -5.49 -4.47 -14.70
N PHE A 368 -6.60 -3.76 -14.92
CA PHE A 368 -6.83 -2.96 -16.12
C PHE A 368 -6.86 -1.48 -15.76
N ILE A 369 -6.35 -0.63 -16.65
CA ILE A 369 -6.67 0.80 -16.68
C ILE A 369 -7.44 1.03 -17.98
N VAL A 370 -8.65 1.56 -17.86
CA VAL A 370 -9.56 1.84 -18.98
C VAL A 370 -9.80 3.34 -19.03
N GLY A 371 -9.63 3.94 -20.21
CA GLY A 371 -9.91 5.35 -20.42
C GLY A 371 -11.41 5.67 -20.39
N ARG A 372 -11.74 6.96 -20.32
CA ARG A 372 -13.13 7.42 -20.27
C ARG A 372 -13.94 7.00 -21.51
N GLY A 373 -15.16 6.56 -21.29
CA GLY A 373 -16.11 6.23 -22.36
C GLY A 373 -15.63 5.05 -23.20
N GLY A 374 -15.29 5.34 -24.46
CA GLY A 374 -14.87 4.35 -25.46
C GLY A 374 -13.39 4.40 -25.85
N THR A 375 -12.54 5.17 -25.16
CA THR A 375 -11.13 5.36 -25.57
C THR A 375 -10.25 4.11 -25.43
N GLY A 376 -10.72 3.07 -24.74
CA GLY A 376 -10.13 1.74 -24.73
C GLY A 376 -9.31 1.42 -23.48
N ILE A 377 -8.54 0.33 -23.55
CA ILE A 377 -7.66 -0.12 -22.46
C ILE A 377 -6.31 0.55 -22.62
N ALA A 378 -5.94 1.37 -21.64
CA ALA A 378 -4.67 2.08 -21.58
C ALA A 378 -3.54 1.22 -21.00
N TYR A 379 -3.88 0.26 -20.12
CA TYR A 379 -2.92 -0.66 -19.52
C TYR A 379 -3.58 -1.95 -19.03
N GLN A 380 -2.83 -3.05 -19.08
CA GLN A 380 -3.21 -4.38 -18.61
C GLN A 380 -2.02 -5.05 -17.93
N PHE A 381 -2.09 -5.21 -16.61
CA PHE A 381 -1.14 -6.01 -15.83
C PHE A 381 -1.68 -7.43 -15.63
N ILE A 382 -0.87 -8.44 -15.93
CA ILE A 382 -1.22 -9.86 -15.79
C ILE A 382 -0.41 -10.50 -14.65
N GLU A 383 -1.09 -10.99 -13.60
CA GLU A 383 -0.45 -11.78 -12.53
C GLU A 383 -0.01 -13.15 -13.12
N ARG A 384 1.30 -13.38 -13.26
CA ARG A 384 1.83 -14.66 -13.79
C ARG A 384 2.23 -15.65 -12.70
N ASN A 385 2.66 -15.17 -11.54
CA ASN A 385 2.88 -15.95 -10.32
C ASN A 385 1.93 -15.47 -9.23
N PHE A 386 1.58 -16.36 -8.30
CA PHE A 386 0.71 -15.98 -7.19
C PHE A 386 1.31 -14.85 -6.34
N GLY A 387 0.57 -13.75 -6.23
CA GLY A 387 0.94 -12.54 -5.50
C GLY A 387 1.87 -11.59 -6.25
N ASP A 388 2.03 -11.72 -7.57
CA ASP A 388 2.60 -10.62 -8.37
C ASP A 388 1.62 -9.45 -8.37
N TRP A 389 2.08 -8.26 -8.00
CA TRP A 389 1.24 -7.05 -7.94
C TRP A 389 1.66 -6.09 -9.06
N ALA A 390 0.69 -5.34 -9.59
CA ALA A 390 0.97 -4.29 -10.55
C ALA A 390 1.88 -3.22 -9.92
N PRO A 391 2.98 -2.78 -10.57
CA PRO A 391 3.82 -1.71 -10.03
C PRO A 391 3.02 -0.40 -9.90
N VAL A 392 2.78 0.04 -8.67
CA VAL A 392 1.87 1.17 -8.40
C VAL A 392 2.36 2.47 -9.04
N ALA A 393 3.68 2.68 -9.13
CA ALA A 393 4.27 3.85 -9.80
C ALA A 393 3.93 3.88 -11.30
N GLU A 394 4.04 2.74 -12.00
CA GLU A 394 3.70 2.60 -13.42
C GLU A 394 2.19 2.80 -13.65
N VAL A 395 1.35 2.26 -12.77
CA VAL A 395 -0.10 2.47 -12.81
C VAL A 395 -0.47 3.95 -12.63
N ILE A 396 0.20 4.67 -11.72
CA ILE A 396 0.03 6.12 -11.54
C ILE A 396 0.51 6.89 -12.78
N GLU A 397 1.65 6.50 -13.38
CA GLU A 397 2.19 7.15 -14.57
C GLU A 397 1.22 7.04 -15.77
N ILE A 398 0.66 5.85 -16.03
CA ILE A 398 -0.34 5.67 -17.09
C ILE A 398 -1.59 6.52 -16.80
N CYS A 399 -2.07 6.56 -15.57
CA CYS A 399 -3.20 7.43 -15.18
C CYS A 399 -2.90 8.92 -15.41
N THR A 400 -1.67 9.37 -15.13
CA THR A 400 -1.23 10.76 -15.38
C THR A 400 -1.19 11.07 -16.87
N ARG A 401 -0.69 10.15 -17.70
CA ARG A 401 -0.70 10.28 -19.17
C ARG A 401 -2.13 10.37 -19.73
N LEU A 402 -3.08 9.59 -19.19
CA LEU A 402 -4.49 9.69 -19.55
C LEU A 402 -5.10 11.06 -19.21
N GLN A 403 -4.82 11.59 -18.01
CA GLN A 403 -5.31 12.91 -17.62
C GLN A 403 -4.83 14.00 -18.57
N ASN A 404 -3.54 14.00 -18.93
CA ASN A 404 -2.97 14.97 -19.86
C ASN A 404 -3.61 14.86 -21.25
N GLN A 405 -3.82 13.65 -21.77
CA GLN A 405 -4.51 13.44 -23.05
C GLN A 405 -5.95 13.97 -23.06
N GLU A 406 -6.68 13.89 -21.93
CA GLU A 406 -8.02 14.48 -21.81
C GLU A 406 -8.00 16.02 -21.75
N LEU A 407 -6.96 16.61 -21.13
CA LEU A 407 -6.76 18.06 -21.10
C LEU A 407 -6.42 18.61 -22.48
N ASP A 408 -5.50 17.97 -23.21
CA ASP A 408 -5.09 18.39 -24.55
C ASP A 408 -6.25 18.34 -25.56
N GLN A 409 -7.08 17.29 -25.49
CA GLN A 409 -8.31 17.18 -26.30
C GLN A 409 -9.36 18.23 -25.90
N GLY A 410 -9.47 18.56 -24.60
CA GLY A 410 -10.34 19.62 -24.09
C GLY A 410 -9.90 21.04 -24.48
N ALA A 411 -8.59 21.26 -24.65
CA ALA A 411 -8.04 22.52 -25.16
C ALA A 411 -8.22 22.64 -26.68
N SER A 412 -7.89 21.58 -27.44
CA SER A 412 -8.01 21.59 -28.91
C SER A 412 -9.45 21.69 -29.42
N SER A 413 -10.45 21.29 -28.61
CA SER A 413 -11.87 21.43 -28.94
C SER A 413 -12.46 22.82 -28.62
N LYS A 414 -11.69 23.70 -27.98
CA LYS A 414 -12.04 25.12 -27.76
C LYS A 414 -11.24 26.03 -28.69
N SER A 415 -11.66 26.10 -29.95
CA SER A 415 -11.23 27.14 -30.89
C SER A 415 -12.21 28.32 -30.88
N PRO A 416 -11.77 29.56 -31.18
CA PRO A 416 -12.50 30.76 -30.79
C PRO A 416 -13.74 31.03 -31.67
N GLN A 417 -14.92 30.94 -31.05
CA GLN A 417 -16.14 31.63 -31.48
C GLN A 417 -16.59 32.61 -30.38
N GLU A 418 -15.72 33.57 -30.08
CA GLU A 418 -16.09 34.86 -29.50
C GLU A 418 -15.32 35.94 -30.29
N TYR A 419 -15.88 37.16 -30.35
CA TYR A 419 -15.51 38.29 -31.21
C TYR A 419 -16.00 38.22 -32.67
N GLU A 420 -17.31 38.35 -32.85
CA GLU A 420 -17.87 39.35 -33.78
C GLU A 420 -19.06 40.06 -33.11
#